data_AF-A0A117DPR3-F1
#
_entry.id   AF-A0A117DPR3-F1
#
_cell.length_a   1.000
_cell.length_b   1.000
_cell.length_c   1.000
_cell.angle_alpha   90.00
_cell.angle_beta   90.00
_cell.angle_gamma   90.00
#
_symmetry.space_group_name_H-M   'P 1'
#
loop_
_entity.id
_entity.type
_entity.pdbx_description
1 polymer ?
#
loop_
_entity_poly.entity_id
_entity_poly.type
_entity_poly.pdbx_seq_one_letter_code
_entity_poly.pdbx_strand_id
1 'polypeptide(L)'
;MDTLTDLLERYATLRDTILGLEAERDELGAQIKAALQGGEHAETDLYRATLKASRRVEYPLDRFREVFGDAAALEVATIDRRRADALVKAGDLDGERLRDLAVVKETQALVLQPKTR
;
A
#
# COMPACT_ATOMS: atom_id res chain seq x y z
N MET A 1 -3.79 4.84 40.34
CA MET A 1 -2.57 4.43 39.64
C MET A 1 -2.98 3.21 38.85
N ASP A 2 -3.01 3.32 37.53
CA ASP A 2 -3.54 2.25 36.68
C ASP A 2 -2.61 1.03 36.75
N THR A 3 -3.17 -0.17 36.78
CA THR A 3 -2.40 -1.41 36.78
C THR A 3 -1.84 -1.69 35.38
N LEU A 4 -0.85 -2.59 35.27
CA LEU A 4 -0.34 -3.02 33.97
C LEU A 4 -1.45 -3.60 33.07
N THR A 5 -2.42 -4.30 33.67
CA THR A 5 -3.59 -4.84 32.96
C THR A 5 -4.46 -3.72 32.41
N ASP A 6 -4.77 -2.70 33.22
CA ASP A 6 -5.57 -1.55 32.77
C ASP A 6 -4.90 -0.80 31.61
N LEU A 7 -3.57 -0.64 31.67
CA LEU A 7 -2.78 -0.06 30.58
C LEU A 7 -2.84 -0.91 29.31
N LEU A 8 -2.74 -2.24 29.43
CA LEU A 8 -2.80 -3.17 28.30
C LEU A 8 -4.19 -3.18 27.66
N GLU A 9 -5.26 -3.20 28.45
CA GLU A 9 -6.64 -3.14 27.95
C GLU A 9 -6.90 -1.85 27.18
N ARG A 10 -6.46 -0.71 27.72
CA ARG A 10 -6.57 0.57 27.03
C ARG A 10 -5.75 0.58 25.73
N TYR A 11 -4.54 0.03 25.75
CA TYR A 11 -3.70 -0.07 24.56
C TYR A 11 -4.35 -0.95 23.48
N ALA A 12 -4.87 -2.13 23.84
CA ALA A 12 -5.54 -3.04 22.92
C ALA A 12 -6.79 -2.39 22.31
N THR A 13 -7.60 -1.70 23.12
CA THR A 13 -8.79 -0.98 22.65
C THR A 13 -8.44 0.09 21.62
N LEU A 14 -7.40 0.89 21.89
CA LEU A 14 -6.93 1.91 20.96
C LEU A 14 -6.44 1.28 19.65
N ARG A 15 -5.64 0.21 19.73
CA ARG A 15 -5.17 -0.52 18.55
C ARG A 15 -6.34 -1.01 17.70
N ASP A 16 -7.31 -1.68 18.31
CA ASP A 16 -8.42 -2.28 17.59
C ASP A 16 -9.34 -1.21 17.00
N THR A 17 -9.53 -0.09 17.70
CA THR A 17 -10.26 1.08 17.18
C THR A 17 -9.56 1.68 15.96
N ILE A 18 -8.24 1.88 16.04
CA ILE A 18 -7.46 2.41 14.92
C ILE A 18 -7.56 1.47 13.71
N LEU A 19 -7.41 0.15 13.91
CA LEU A 19 -7.53 -0.83 12.83
C LEU A 19 -8.93 -0.81 12.19
N GLY A 20 -9.98 -0.67 13.00
CA GLY A 20 -11.36 -0.54 12.49
C GLY A 20 -11.54 0.72 11.63
N LEU A 21 -11.05 1.87 12.12
CA LEU A 21 -11.11 3.15 11.39
C LEU A 21 -10.28 3.11 10.10
N GLU A 22 -9.12 2.45 10.11
CA GLU A 22 -8.30 2.27 8.91
C GLU A 22 -9.00 1.41 7.86
N ALA A 23 -9.64 0.31 8.28
CA ALA A 23 -10.39 -0.55 7.38
C ALA A 23 -11.58 0.19 6.74
N GLU A 24 -12.37 0.91 7.54
CA GLU A 24 -13.50 1.70 7.04
C GLU A 24 -13.04 2.80 6.08
N ARG A 25 -11.97 3.53 6.44
CA ARG A 25 -11.34 4.54 5.57
C ARG A 25 -10.93 3.94 4.22
N ASP A 26 -10.32 2.77 4.23
CA ASP A 26 -9.84 2.11 3.01
C ASP A 26 -11.00 1.66 2.10
N GLU A 27 -12.08 1.15 2.69
CA GLU A 27 -13.31 0.82 1.96
C GLU A 27 -13.95 2.06 1.32
N LEU A 28 -14.12 3.13 2.09
CA LEU A 28 -14.61 4.42 1.57
C LEU A 28 -13.70 4.96 0.46
N GLY A 29 -12.38 4.87 0.66
CA GLY A 29 -11.39 5.29 -0.33
C GLY A 29 -11.51 4.53 -1.66
N ALA A 30 -11.80 3.23 -1.61
CA ALA A 30 -12.02 2.42 -2.80
C ALA A 30 -13.30 2.85 -3.55
N GLN A 31 -14.39 3.10 -2.83
CA GLN A 31 -15.65 3.56 -3.42
C GLN A 31 -15.51 4.94 -4.08
N ILE A 32 -14.91 5.91 -3.36
CA ILE A 32 -14.66 7.26 -3.90
C ILE A 32 -13.77 7.18 -5.13
N LYS A 33 -12.70 6.38 -5.08
CA LYS A 33 -11.81 6.20 -6.22
C LYS A 33 -12.56 5.65 -7.45
N ALA A 34 -13.42 4.66 -7.27
CA ALA A 34 -14.23 4.11 -8.37
C ALA A 34 -15.17 5.16 -8.98
N ALA A 35 -15.83 5.96 -8.14
CA ALA A 35 -16.70 7.06 -8.59
C ALA A 35 -15.91 8.12 -9.40
N LEU A 36 -14.74 8.55 -8.91
CA LEU A 36 -13.88 9.49 -9.64
C LEU A 36 -13.37 8.92 -10.98
N GLN A 37 -13.10 7.61 -11.04
CA GLN A 37 -12.75 6.93 -12.30
C GLN A 37 -13.92 6.91 -13.29
N GLY A 38 -15.15 6.89 -12.77
CA GLY A 38 -16.38 7.07 -13.54
C GLY A 38 -16.66 8.51 -13.99
N GLY A 39 -15.80 9.46 -13.62
CA GLY A 39 -15.92 10.88 -13.98
C GLY A 39 -16.72 11.72 -12.99
N GLU A 40 -17.08 11.17 -11.82
CA GLU A 40 -17.71 11.95 -10.75
C GLU A 40 -16.72 12.92 -10.10
N HIS A 41 -17.26 13.88 -9.35
CA HIS A 41 -16.50 14.87 -8.60
C HIS A 41 -17.00 14.93 -7.16
N ALA A 42 -16.08 14.92 -6.20
CA ALA A 42 -16.40 14.99 -4.78
C ALA A 42 -15.54 16.02 -4.06
N GLU A 43 -16.18 16.89 -3.27
CA GLU A 43 -15.51 17.85 -2.41
C GLU A 43 -16.31 18.10 -1.13
N THR A 44 -15.59 18.43 -0.07
CA THR A 44 -16.12 18.97 1.18
C THR A 44 -15.82 20.46 1.26
N ASP A 45 -16.15 21.08 2.39
CA ASP A 45 -15.76 22.48 2.67
C ASP A 45 -14.23 22.66 2.70
N LEU A 46 -13.49 21.61 3.08
CA LEU A 46 -12.04 21.68 3.29
C LEU A 46 -11.22 21.02 2.17
N TYR A 47 -11.77 20.00 1.52
CA TYR A 47 -10.99 19.13 0.64
C TYR A 47 -11.70 18.87 -0.69
N ARG A 48 -10.91 18.65 -1.72
CA ARG A 48 -11.34 18.09 -3.01
C ARG A 48 -10.70 16.73 -3.21
N ALA A 49 -11.49 15.73 -3.53
CA ALA A 49 -10.99 14.40 -3.89
C ALA A 49 -10.48 14.42 -5.34
N THR A 50 -9.27 13.92 -5.56
CA THR A 50 -8.68 13.81 -6.91
C THR A 50 -7.94 12.48 -7.07
N LEU A 51 -7.78 12.04 -8.31
CA LEU A 51 -6.94 10.90 -8.64
C LEU A 51 -5.57 11.38 -9.10
N LYS A 52 -4.54 10.99 -8.36
CA LYS A 52 -3.15 11.23 -8.75
C LYS A 52 -2.59 9.98 -9.41
N ALA A 53 -2.08 10.12 -10.63
CA ALA A 53 -1.29 9.07 -11.25
C ALA A 53 -0.05 8.80 -10.39
N SER A 54 0.13 7.54 -10.02
CA SER A 54 1.23 7.02 -9.22
C SER A 54 1.85 5.85 -9.95
N ARG A 55 3.18 5.88 -10.06
CA ARG A 55 3.94 4.78 -10.67
C ARG A 55 4.38 3.84 -9.57
N ARG A 56 3.87 2.62 -9.59
CA ARG A 56 4.33 1.55 -8.71
C ARG A 56 5.20 0.58 -9.50
N VAL A 57 6.37 0.28 -8.97
CA VAL A 57 7.20 -0.80 -9.48
C VAL A 57 6.72 -2.10 -8.85
N GLU A 58 6.32 -3.04 -9.69
CA GLU A 58 5.93 -4.39 -9.29
C GLU A 58 6.83 -5.40 -10.00
N TYR A 59 7.06 -6.55 -9.36
CA TYR A 59 7.76 -7.67 -9.99
C TYR A 59 6.75 -8.80 -10.24
N PRO A 60 6.45 -9.13 -11.51
CA PRO A 60 5.52 -10.21 -11.84
C PRO A 60 5.98 -11.55 -11.27
N LEU A 61 5.09 -12.23 -10.54
CA LEU A 61 5.44 -13.46 -9.81
C LEU A 61 5.96 -14.57 -10.71
N ASP A 62 5.34 -14.78 -11.87
CA ASP A 62 5.73 -15.85 -12.80
C ASP A 62 7.19 -15.65 -13.27
N ARG A 63 7.53 -14.43 -13.70
CA ARG A 63 8.90 -14.10 -14.13
C ARG A 63 9.89 -14.06 -12.97
N PHE A 64 9.46 -13.62 -11.79
CA PHE A 64 10.31 -13.63 -10.61
C PHE A 64 10.68 -15.07 -10.20
N ARG A 65 9.70 -15.98 -10.22
CA ARG A 65 9.88 -17.42 -9.96
C ARG A 65 10.82 -18.07 -10.98
N GLU A 66 10.72 -17.72 -12.25
CA GLU A 66 11.64 -18.20 -13.29
C GLU A 66 13.10 -17.79 -13.04
N VAL A 67 13.33 -16.58 -12.52
CA VAL A 67 14.70 -16.03 -12.35
C VAL A 67 15.31 -16.37 -10.99
N PHE A 68 14.52 -16.38 -9.91
CA PHE A 68 15.00 -16.52 -8.53
C PHE A 68 14.51 -17.79 -7.82
N GLY A 69 13.67 -18.59 -8.47
CA GLY A 69 13.20 -19.87 -7.94
C GLY A 69 12.01 -19.78 -6.98
N ASP A 70 11.44 -20.94 -6.69
CA ASP A 70 10.16 -21.09 -5.99
C ASP A 70 10.21 -20.68 -4.50
N ALA A 71 11.37 -20.89 -3.85
CA ALA A 71 11.58 -20.55 -2.44
C ALA A 71 11.57 -19.02 -2.20
N ALA A 72 12.03 -18.21 -3.16
CA ALA A 72 12.01 -16.75 -3.08
C ALA A 72 10.63 -16.15 -3.42
N ALA A 73 9.81 -16.87 -4.19
CA ALA A 73 8.46 -16.45 -4.57
C ALA A 73 7.41 -16.69 -3.46
N LEU A 74 7.66 -17.65 -2.55
CA LEU A 74 6.70 -18.06 -1.50
C LEU A 74 6.48 -16.99 -0.41
N GLU A 75 7.41 -16.06 -0.23
CA GLU A 75 7.30 -15.04 0.83
C GLU A 75 6.37 -13.86 0.49
N VAL A 76 5.93 -13.72 -0.76
CA VAL A 76 5.22 -12.49 -1.17
C VAL A 76 4.22 -12.73 -2.30
N ALA A 77 2.91 -12.63 -2.03
CA ALA A 77 1.86 -12.65 -3.07
C ALA A 77 1.91 -11.46 -4.05
N THR A 78 2.74 -10.44 -3.78
CA THR A 78 3.10 -9.35 -4.69
C THR A 78 4.40 -8.71 -4.19
N ILE A 79 5.52 -8.86 -4.89
CA ILE A 79 6.79 -8.28 -4.43
C ILE A 79 6.73 -6.76 -4.60
N ASP A 80 6.53 -6.05 -3.49
CA ASP A 80 6.72 -4.62 -3.42
C ASP A 80 8.23 -4.30 -3.42
N ARG A 81 8.60 -3.20 -4.08
CA ARG A 81 9.95 -2.66 -4.18
C ARG A 81 10.73 -2.73 -2.87
N ARG A 82 10.10 -2.36 -1.75
CA ARG A 82 10.77 -2.32 -0.44
C ARG A 82 11.29 -3.69 0.01
N ARG A 83 10.55 -4.77 -0.25
CA ARG A 83 10.98 -6.14 0.13
C ARG A 83 12.08 -6.63 -0.80
N ALA A 84 11.95 -6.40 -2.10
CA ALA A 84 12.98 -6.76 -3.07
C ALA A 84 14.31 -6.04 -2.80
N ASP A 85 14.25 -4.75 -2.50
CA ASP A 85 15.43 -3.94 -2.15
C ASP A 85 16.10 -4.45 -0.86
N ALA A 86 15.33 -5.00 0.09
CA ALA A 86 15.87 -5.59 1.31
C ALA A 86 16.62 -6.91 1.03
N LEU A 87 16.06 -7.76 0.17
CA LEU A 87 16.69 -9.03 -0.24
C LEU A 87 17.97 -8.80 -1.06
N VAL A 88 17.99 -7.79 -1.94
CA VAL A 88 19.23 -7.39 -2.64
C VAL A 88 20.31 -6.93 -1.64
N LYS A 89 19.92 -6.15 -0.62
CA LYS A 89 20.85 -5.72 0.43
C LYS A 89 21.38 -6.87 1.29
N ALA A 90 20.57 -7.89 1.51
CA ALA A 90 20.97 -9.11 2.23
C ALA A 90 21.89 -10.02 1.40
N GLY A 91 21.99 -9.80 0.09
CA GLY A 91 22.75 -10.65 -0.83
C GLY A 91 21.97 -11.86 -1.34
N ASP A 92 20.67 -11.95 -1.01
CA ASP A 92 19.80 -13.06 -1.40
C ASP A 92 19.25 -12.92 -2.83
N LEU A 93 19.32 -11.72 -3.41
CA LEU A 93 18.92 -11.45 -4.79
C LEU A 93 19.99 -10.66 -5.56
N ASP A 94 20.13 -11.01 -6.84
CA ASP A 94 20.89 -10.22 -7.81
C ASP A 94 20.11 -8.96 -8.21
N GLY A 95 20.65 -7.80 -7.86
CA GLY A 95 20.04 -6.49 -8.11
C GLY A 95 20.04 -6.05 -9.59
N GLU A 96 20.88 -6.61 -10.45
CA GLU A 96 20.81 -6.37 -11.90
C GLU A 96 19.63 -7.14 -12.50
N ARG A 97 19.54 -8.43 -12.21
CA ARG A 97 18.43 -9.28 -12.68
C ARG A 97 17.08 -8.83 -12.16
N LEU A 98 17.03 -8.30 -10.93
CA LEU A 98 15.81 -7.72 -10.36
C LEU A 98 15.33 -6.49 -11.15
N ARG A 99 16.25 -5.63 -11.60
CA ARG A 99 15.90 -4.42 -12.38
C ARG A 99 15.27 -4.76 -13.72
N ASP A 100 15.74 -5.82 -14.38
CA ASP A 100 15.20 -6.27 -15.66
C ASP A 100 13.77 -6.84 -15.55
N LEU A 101 13.39 -7.28 -14.35
CA LEU A 101 12.06 -7.81 -14.03
C LEU A 101 11.06 -6.73 -13.60
N ALA A 102 11.53 -5.52 -13.30
CA ALA A 102 10.71 -4.44 -12.81
C ALA A 102 9.67 -4.02 -13.87
N VAL A 103 8.39 -4.16 -13.54
CA VAL A 103 7.30 -3.62 -14.36
C VAL A 103 6.74 -2.39 -13.66
N VAL A 104 6.76 -1.25 -14.35
CA VAL A 104 6.13 -0.02 -13.87
C VAL A 104 4.66 -0.09 -14.24
N LYS A 105 3.78 -0.17 -13.24
CA LYS A 105 2.35 0.00 -13.43
C LYS A 105 1.95 1.41 -13.04
N GLU A 106 1.23 2.06 -13.94
CA GLU A 106 0.51 3.28 -13.61
C GLU A 106 -0.76 2.91 -12.85
N THR A 107 -0.84 3.43 -11.63
CA THR A 107 -1.98 3.27 -10.74
C THR A 107 -2.51 4.64 -10.39
N GLN A 108 -3.80 4.77 -10.13
CA GLN A 108 -4.36 6.00 -9.62
C GLN A 108 -4.51 5.90 -8.11
N ALA A 109 -3.96 6.86 -7.38
CA ALA A 109 -4.15 7.00 -5.94
C ALA A 109 -5.19 8.08 -5.67
N LEU A 110 -6.15 7.80 -4.78
CA LEU A 110 -7.03 8.83 -4.24
C LEU A 110 -6.21 9.77 -3.36
N VAL A 111 -6.30 11.07 -3.62
CA VAL A 111 -5.67 12.11 -2.80
C VAL A 111 -6.66 13.22 -2.48
N LEU A 112 -6.60 13.71 -1.25
CA LEU A 112 -7.38 14.87 -0.80
C LEU A 112 -6.54 16.13 -0.97
N GLN A 113 -6.95 17.00 -1.89
CA GLN A 113 -6.34 18.31 -2.10
C GLN A 113 -7.04 19.34 -1.21
N PRO A 114 -6.32 20.08 -0.36
CA PRO A 114 -6.92 21.18 0.40
C PRO A 114 -7.50 22.23 -0.53
N LYS A 115 -8.71 22.71 -0.24
CA LYS A 115 -9.26 23.92 -0.85
C LYS A 115 -8.63 25.08 -0.09
N THR A 116 -7.50 25.60 -0.56
CA THR A 116 -6.88 26.79 0.03
C THR A 116 -7.95 27.88 0.20
N ARG A 117 -8.01 28.47 1.38
CA ARG A 117 -8.79 29.70 1.62
C ARG A 117 -8.08 30.89 1.01
#